data_AF-A0A9D9TDD8-F1
#
_entry.id   AF-A0A9D9TDD8-F1
#
_cell.length_a   1.000
_cell.length_b   1.000
_cell.length_c   1.000
_cell.angle_alpha   90.00
_cell.angle_beta   90.00
_cell.angle_gamma   90.00
#
_symmetry.space_group_name_H-M   'P 1'
#
loop_
_entity.id
_entity.type
_entity.pdbx_description
1 polymer ?
#
loop_
_entity_poly.entity_id
_entity_poly.type
_entity_poly.pdbx_seq_one_letter_code
_entity_poly.pdbx_strand_id
1 'polypeptide(L)'
;MTDKIAKPFLKWAGGKTQLINDIEKALPKDIFKDKFTYIEPFVGSGAILFWMLNNCPKLEKAVINDINEDLINTYKTIASRPTELISILEILQNEYHTLEGNEENKKLYYYQKRNLYNTRKEEQSGQTALFFFS
;
A
#
# COMPACT_ATOMS: atom_id res chain seq x y z
N MET A 1 10.08 17.93 -15.55
CA MET A 1 10.14 16.89 -14.52
C MET A 1 8.79 16.20 -14.53
N THR A 2 8.72 14.88 -14.71
CA THR A 2 7.44 14.16 -14.69
C THR A 2 6.87 14.25 -13.28
N ASP A 3 5.72 14.90 -13.10
CA ASP A 3 4.99 14.89 -11.83
C ASP A 3 4.72 13.44 -11.44
N LYS A 4 5.39 12.98 -10.38
CA LYS A 4 5.23 11.62 -9.86
C LYS A 4 3.93 11.57 -9.06
N ILE A 5 2.85 11.20 -9.73
CA ILE A 5 1.53 10.96 -9.12
C ILE A 5 1.61 9.67 -8.28
N ALA A 6 1.34 9.79 -6.97
CA ALA A 6 1.27 8.64 -6.08
C ALA A 6 0.01 7.81 -6.40
N LYS A 7 0.13 6.47 -6.34
CA LYS A 7 -0.94 5.53 -6.67
C LYS A 7 -1.04 4.42 -5.62
N PRO A 8 -2.21 3.78 -5.46
CA PRO A 8 -2.33 2.56 -4.68
C PRO A 8 -1.29 1.51 -5.07
N PHE A 9 -0.62 0.94 -4.08
CA PHE A 9 0.46 -0.04 -4.26
C PHE A 9 0.01 -1.49 -3.99
N LEU A 10 -1.14 -1.70 -3.36
CA LEU A 10 -1.73 -3.02 -3.12
C LEU A 10 -2.96 -3.26 -3.98
N LYS A 11 -3.09 -4.49 -4.48
CA LYS A 11 -4.39 -5.01 -4.93
C LYS A 11 -5.21 -5.36 -3.69
N TRP A 12 -6.30 -4.63 -3.47
CA TRP A 12 -7.15 -4.78 -2.29
C TRP A 12 -8.60 -4.98 -2.70
N ALA A 13 -9.28 -5.91 -2.05
CA ALA A 13 -10.71 -6.11 -2.27
C ALA A 13 -11.48 -4.83 -1.93
N GLY A 14 -12.44 -4.44 -2.77
CA GLY A 14 -13.23 -3.22 -2.56
C GLY A 14 -12.47 -1.92 -2.85
N GLY A 15 -11.44 -1.96 -3.71
CA GLY A 15 -10.71 -0.78 -4.16
C GLY A 15 -11.64 0.30 -4.69
N LYS A 16 -11.65 1.47 -4.03
CA LYS A 16 -12.61 2.56 -4.28
C LYS A 16 -12.30 3.40 -5.51
N THR A 17 -11.39 2.97 -6.38
CA THR A 17 -10.97 3.74 -7.57
C THR A 17 -12.16 4.10 -8.48
N GLN A 18 -13.12 3.19 -8.62
CA GLN A 18 -14.33 3.44 -9.43
C GLN A 18 -15.26 4.49 -8.81
N LEU A 19 -15.19 4.72 -7.50
CA LEU A 19 -16.02 5.68 -6.77
C LEU A 19 -15.42 7.10 -6.73
N ILE A 20 -14.20 7.30 -7.25
CA ILE A 20 -13.50 8.58 -7.20
C ILE A 20 -14.36 9.71 -7.78
N ASN A 21 -14.96 9.50 -8.96
CA ASN A 21 -15.76 10.52 -9.63
C ASN A 21 -17.00 10.92 -8.83
N ASP A 22 -17.61 9.98 -8.10
CA ASP A 22 -18.80 10.26 -7.30
C ASP A 22 -18.42 10.93 -5.98
N ILE A 23 -17.30 10.54 -5.39
CA ILE A 23 -16.74 11.20 -4.21
C ILE A 23 -16.37 12.64 -4.55
N GLU A 24 -15.67 12.89 -5.64
CA GLU A 24 -15.28 14.22 -6.10
C GLU A 24 -16.50 15.15 -6.21
N LYS A 25 -17.60 14.67 -6.81
CA LYS A 25 -18.86 15.44 -6.93
C LYS A 25 -19.53 15.70 -5.58
N ALA A 26 -19.35 14.80 -4.61
CA ALA A 26 -19.94 14.90 -3.28
C ALA A 26 -19.09 15.75 -2.32
N LEU A 27 -17.85 16.07 -2.67
CA LEU A 27 -17.01 16.92 -1.82
C LEU A 27 -17.61 18.32 -1.66
N PRO A 28 -17.46 18.94 -0.47
CA PRO A 28 -17.82 20.34 -0.28
C PRO A 28 -17.08 21.22 -1.29
N LYS A 29 -17.79 22.11 -1.99
CA LYS A 29 -17.20 23.01 -3.01
C LYS A 29 -16.06 23.87 -2.46
N ASP A 30 -16.11 24.14 -1.15
CA ASP A 30 -15.15 24.98 -0.44
C ASP A 30 -13.92 24.21 0.06
N ILE A 31 -13.84 22.89 -0.18
CA ILE A 31 -12.69 22.05 0.23
C ILE A 31 -11.36 22.51 -0.39
N PHE A 32 -11.43 23.25 -1.50
CA PHE A 32 -10.27 23.82 -2.19
C PHE A 32 -9.87 25.22 -1.71
N LYS A 33 -10.67 25.84 -0.82
CA LYS A 33 -10.44 27.20 -0.33
C LYS A 33 -9.54 27.21 0.91
N ASP A 34 -9.97 26.49 1.94
CA ASP A 34 -9.33 26.49 3.25
C ASP A 34 -8.54 25.21 3.51
N LYS A 35 -7.56 25.32 4.41
CA LYS A 35 -6.75 24.19 4.87
C LYS A 35 -7.61 23.21 5.66
N PHE A 36 -7.39 21.91 5.46
CA PHE A 36 -8.19 20.88 6.14
C PHE A 36 -7.39 19.62 6.47
N THR A 37 -7.96 18.82 7.38
CA THR A 37 -7.50 17.46 7.68
C THR A 37 -8.44 16.46 7.02
N TYR A 38 -7.88 15.58 6.19
CA TYR A 38 -8.58 14.43 5.63
C TYR A 38 -8.55 13.26 6.63
N ILE A 39 -9.68 12.56 6.78
CA ILE A 39 -9.79 11.41 7.68
C ILE A 39 -10.41 10.25 6.91
N GLU A 40 -9.70 9.11 6.83
CA GLU A 40 -10.17 7.88 6.19
C GLU A 40 -10.11 6.70 7.17
N PRO A 41 -11.23 6.36 7.85
CA PRO A 41 -11.25 5.30 8.86
C PRO A 41 -11.02 3.88 8.32
N PHE A 42 -11.17 3.69 7.00
CA PHE A 42 -11.10 2.41 6.28
C PHE A 42 -10.30 2.57 4.98
N VAL A 43 -8.99 2.74 5.11
CA VAL A 43 -8.12 3.14 4.00
C VAL A 43 -8.01 2.07 2.91
N GLY A 44 -7.99 0.78 3.27
CA GLY A 44 -7.73 -0.29 2.29
C GLY A 44 -6.48 -0.02 1.45
N SER A 45 -6.57 -0.05 0.12
CA SER A 45 -5.45 0.28 -0.76
C SER A 45 -5.12 1.79 -0.84
N GLY A 46 -5.91 2.64 -0.20
CA GLY A 46 -5.72 4.10 -0.19
C GLY A 46 -6.08 4.78 -1.49
N ALA A 47 -6.97 4.20 -2.30
CA ALA A 47 -7.40 4.80 -3.57
C ALA A 47 -7.87 6.26 -3.42
N ILE A 48 -8.68 6.53 -2.38
CA ILE A 48 -9.16 7.89 -2.10
C ILE A 48 -8.07 8.73 -1.45
N LEU A 49 -7.32 8.20 -0.48
CA LEU A 49 -6.15 8.86 0.09
C LEU A 49 -5.21 9.41 -0.99
N PHE A 50 -4.76 8.58 -1.92
CA PHE A 50 -3.82 9.01 -2.96
C PHE A 50 -4.48 10.01 -3.91
N TRP A 51 -5.75 9.85 -4.25
CA TRP A 51 -6.47 10.85 -5.04
C TRP A 51 -6.55 12.20 -4.31
N MET A 52 -6.91 12.22 -3.02
CA MET A 52 -6.98 13.43 -2.19
C MET A 52 -5.61 14.13 -2.11
N LEU A 53 -4.52 13.38 -1.89
CA LEU A 53 -3.16 13.93 -1.81
C LEU A 53 -2.72 14.56 -3.15
N ASN A 54 -3.12 13.98 -4.28
CA ASN A 54 -2.75 14.48 -5.61
C ASN A 54 -3.62 15.66 -6.08
N ASN A 55 -4.89 15.74 -5.66
CA ASN A 55 -5.88 16.68 -6.23
C ASN A 55 -6.31 17.79 -5.25
N CYS A 56 -6.05 17.67 -3.95
CA CYS A 56 -6.45 18.65 -2.95
C CYS A 56 -5.23 19.37 -2.34
N PRO A 57 -4.73 20.46 -2.95
CA PRO A 57 -3.52 21.16 -2.47
C PRO A 57 -3.67 21.83 -1.10
N LYS A 58 -4.91 21.95 -0.59
CA LYS A 58 -5.21 22.48 0.74
C LYS A 58 -5.23 21.42 1.84
N LEU A 59 -5.06 20.14 1.50
CA LEU A 59 -4.95 19.06 2.46
C LEU A 59 -3.62 19.21 3.20
N GLU A 60 -3.68 19.55 4.49
CA GLU A 60 -2.47 19.68 5.31
C GLU A 60 -2.08 18.39 6.01
N LYS A 61 -3.08 17.59 6.37
CA LYS A 61 -2.90 16.34 7.10
C LYS A 61 -3.89 15.30 6.62
N ALA A 62 -3.41 14.06 6.49
CA ALA A 62 -4.25 12.89 6.33
C ALA A 62 -4.13 12.01 7.57
N VAL A 63 -5.27 11.56 8.09
CA VAL A 63 -5.37 10.57 9.17
C VAL A 63 -6.05 9.35 8.60
N ILE A 64 -5.31 8.26 8.46
CA ILE A 64 -5.84 7.00 7.94
C ILE A 64 -5.88 5.93 9.02
N ASN A 65 -6.84 5.03 8.91
CA ASN A 65 -6.98 3.87 9.78
C ASN A 65 -7.47 2.66 8.97
N ASP A 66 -7.20 1.47 9.50
CA ASP A 66 -7.79 0.20 9.09
C ASP A 66 -7.72 -0.76 10.28
N ILE A 67 -8.59 -1.76 10.31
CA ILE A 67 -8.53 -2.81 11.33
C ILE A 67 -7.39 -3.80 11.05
N ASN A 68 -6.95 -3.90 9.79
CA ASN A 68 -5.84 -4.76 9.41
C ASN A 68 -4.50 -4.11 9.81
N GLU A 69 -3.89 -4.65 10.86
CA GLU A 69 -2.61 -4.17 11.38
C GLU A 69 -1.47 -4.29 10.36
N ASP A 70 -1.43 -5.37 9.57
CA ASP A 70 -0.40 -5.58 8.55
C ASP A 70 -0.47 -4.52 7.44
N LEU A 71 -1.68 -4.13 7.07
CA LEU A 71 -1.90 -3.03 6.13
C LEU A 71 -1.37 -1.71 6.70
N ILE A 72 -1.72 -1.36 7.94
CA ILE A 72 -1.25 -0.13 8.58
C ILE A 72 0.27 -0.14 8.79
N ASN A 73 0.85 -1.28 9.18
CA ASN A 73 2.29 -1.44 9.30
C ASN A 73 2.97 -1.29 7.93
N THR A 74 2.36 -1.78 6.86
CA THR A 74 2.85 -1.58 5.49
C THR A 74 2.93 -0.10 5.13
N TYR A 75 1.86 0.69 5.39
CA TYR A 75 1.89 2.14 5.18
C TYR A 75 3.00 2.82 5.99
N LYS A 76 3.19 2.45 7.26
CA LYS A 76 4.25 2.98 8.11
C LYS A 76 5.64 2.63 7.58
N THR A 77 5.86 1.39 7.14
CA THR A 77 7.13 0.92 6.58
C THR A 77 7.47 1.67 5.30
N ILE A 78 6.51 1.84 4.38
CA ILE A 78 6.72 2.59 3.14
C ILE A 78 7.09 4.05 3.45
N ALA A 79 6.44 4.66 4.45
CA ALA A 79 6.72 6.05 4.83
C ALA A 79 8.09 6.23 5.51
N SER A 80 8.55 5.24 6.30
CA SER A 80 9.73 5.39 7.17
C SER A 80 10.98 4.68 6.66
N ARG A 81 10.85 3.57 5.94
CA ARG A 81 11.95 2.70 5.48
C ARG A 81 11.78 2.22 4.03
N PRO A 82 11.51 3.12 3.06
CA PRO A 82 11.21 2.72 1.69
C PRO A 82 12.36 1.96 1.02
N THR A 83 13.61 2.42 1.18
CA THR A 83 14.78 1.79 0.54
C THR A 83 15.02 0.38 1.05
N GLU A 84 14.94 0.17 2.37
CA GLU A 84 15.10 -1.16 2.97
C GLU A 84 14.02 -2.12 2.47
N LEU A 85 12.76 -1.69 2.45
CA LEU A 85 11.65 -2.49 1.95
C LEU A 85 11.85 -2.86 0.46
N ILE A 86 12.27 -1.89 -0.38
CA ILE A 86 12.56 -2.14 -1.80
C ILE A 86 13.66 -3.20 -1.94
N SER A 87 14.76 -3.10 -1.19
CA SER A 87 15.84 -4.09 -1.27
C SER A 87 15.37 -5.50 -0.91
N ILE A 88 14.53 -5.65 0.12
CA ILE A 88 13.99 -6.97 0.50
C ILE A 88 13.05 -7.49 -0.60
N LEU A 89 12.17 -6.65 -1.15
CA LEU A 89 11.25 -7.03 -2.22
C LEU A 89 12.01 -7.44 -3.50
N GLU A 90 13.09 -6.75 -3.85
CA GLU A 90 13.95 -7.10 -4.99
C GLU A 90 14.59 -8.47 -4.80
N ILE A 91 15.07 -8.79 -3.59
CA ILE A 91 15.60 -10.13 -3.27
C ILE A 91 14.50 -11.18 -3.46
N LEU A 92 13.32 -10.99 -2.86
CA LEU A 92 12.22 -11.95 -2.97
C LEU A 92 11.76 -12.13 -4.42
N GLN A 93 11.73 -11.06 -5.21
CA GLN A 93 11.38 -11.08 -6.62
C GLN A 93 12.42 -11.86 -7.43
N ASN A 94 13.71 -11.57 -7.25
CA ASN A 94 14.79 -12.25 -7.96
C ASN A 94 14.81 -13.74 -7.62
N GLU A 95 14.73 -14.11 -6.34
CA GLU A 95 14.59 -15.49 -5.90
C GLU A 95 13.42 -16.19 -6.61
N TYR A 96 12.24 -15.57 -6.66
CA TYR A 96 11.08 -16.15 -7.34
C TYR A 96 11.25 -16.26 -8.86
N HIS A 97 11.88 -15.28 -9.49
CA HIS A 97 12.11 -15.24 -10.94
C HIS A 97 13.15 -16.27 -11.38
N THR A 98 14.15 -16.59 -10.55
CA THR A 98 15.11 -17.68 -10.87
C THR A 98 14.44 -19.06 -10.99
N LEU A 99 13.22 -19.22 -10.49
CA LEU A 99 12.42 -20.44 -10.59
C LEU A 99 11.50 -20.47 -11.81
N GLU A 100 11.66 -19.54 -12.76
CA GLU A 100 10.86 -19.49 -13.98
C GLU A 100 10.97 -20.78 -14.81
N GLY A 101 9.83 -21.26 -15.32
CA GLY A 101 9.74 -22.56 -16.00
C GLY A 101 9.59 -23.76 -15.06
N ASN A 102 9.64 -23.57 -13.73
CA ASN A 102 9.37 -24.62 -12.74
C ASN A 102 8.27 -24.20 -11.75
N GLU A 103 7.02 -24.47 -12.14
CA GLU A 103 5.83 -24.11 -11.37
C GLU A 103 5.74 -24.81 -10.00
N GLU A 104 6.27 -26.03 -9.88
CA GLU A 104 6.29 -26.75 -8.61
C GLU A 104 7.18 -26.06 -7.58
N ASN A 105 8.38 -25.65 -8.00
CA ASN A 105 9.31 -24.92 -7.13
C ASN A 105 8.79 -23.52 -6.79
N LYS A 106 8.17 -22.81 -7.75
CA LYS A 106 7.52 -21.51 -7.47
C LYS A 106 6.42 -21.64 -6.42
N LYS A 107 5.59 -22.67 -6.54
CA LYS A 107 4.54 -22.97 -5.56
C LYS A 107 5.13 -23.25 -4.18
N LEU A 108 6.17 -24.10 -4.11
CA LEU A 108 6.86 -24.41 -2.85
C LEU A 108 7.44 -23.15 -2.21
N TYR A 109 8.14 -22.32 -2.98
CA TYR A 109 8.70 -21.05 -2.52
C TYR A 109 7.63 -20.11 -1.95
N TYR A 110 6.51 -19.95 -2.66
CA TYR A 110 5.38 -19.14 -2.17
C TYR A 110 4.86 -19.64 -0.81
N TYR A 111 4.62 -20.95 -0.66
CA TYR A 111 4.16 -21.50 0.61
C TYR A 111 5.19 -21.36 1.74
N GLN A 112 6.49 -21.45 1.43
CA GLN A 112 7.55 -21.19 2.41
C GLN A 112 7.51 -19.74 2.91
N LYS A 113 7.42 -18.76 2.00
CA LYS A 113 7.33 -17.33 2.40
C LYS A 113 6.03 -17.04 3.15
N ARG A 114 4.91 -17.64 2.76
CA ARG A 114 3.64 -17.53 3.50
C ARG A 114 3.71 -18.16 4.89
N ASN A 115 4.38 -19.30 5.04
CA ASN A 115 4.60 -19.89 6.36
C ASN A 115 5.49 -19.00 7.22
N LEU A 116 6.55 -18.43 6.65
CA LEU A 116 7.41 -17.46 7.34
C LEU A 116 6.63 -16.22 7.78
N TYR A 117 5.79 -15.66 6.91
CA TYR A 117 4.88 -14.55 7.22
C TYR A 117 4.03 -14.85 8.46
N ASN A 118 3.44 -16.04 8.52
CA ASN A 118 2.59 -16.47 9.63
C ASN A 118 3.36 -16.66 10.95
N THR A 119 4.68 -16.80 10.92
CA THR A 119 5.47 -16.92 12.16
C THR A 119 5.57 -15.61 12.94
N ARG A 120 5.37 -14.46 12.28
CA ARG A 120 5.49 -13.11 12.87
C ARG A 120 6.86 -12.82 13.52
N LYS A 121 7.93 -13.47 13.04
CA LYS A 121 9.28 -13.34 13.61
C LYS A 121 10.21 -12.39 12.85
N GLU A 122 9.80 -11.95 11.67
CA GLU A 122 10.60 -11.02 10.89
C GLU A 122 10.54 -9.61 11.46
N GLU A 123 11.62 -8.86 11.25
CA GLU A 123 11.63 -7.42 11.49
C GLU A 123 10.57 -6.72 10.63
N GLN A 124 10.16 -5.51 11.04
CA GLN A 124 9.04 -4.79 10.44
C GLN A 124 9.07 -4.75 8.89
N SER A 125 10.23 -4.44 8.29
CA SER A 125 10.40 -4.37 6.84
C SER A 125 10.31 -5.75 6.18
N GLY A 126 10.85 -6.79 6.82
CA GLY A 126 10.73 -8.18 6.37
C GLY A 126 9.29 -8.69 6.45
N GLN A 127 8.61 -8.44 7.57
CA GLN A 127 7.19 -8.79 7.74
C GLN A 127 6.31 -8.08 6.70
N THR A 128 6.60 -6.81 6.41
CA THR A 128 5.93 -6.04 5.35
C THR A 128 6.18 -6.64 3.97
N ALA A 129 7.44 -6.97 3.65
CA ALA A 129 7.78 -7.58 2.36
C ALA A 129 7.08 -8.94 2.17
N LEU A 130 7.01 -9.75 3.22
CA LEU A 130 6.27 -11.01 3.19
C LEU A 130 4.77 -10.81 3.03
N PHE A 131 4.18 -9.74 3.57
CA PHE A 131 2.77 -9.39 3.34
C PHE A 131 2.47 -9.11 1.86
N PHE A 132 3.39 -8.42 1.15
CA PHE A 132 3.26 -8.22 -0.29
C PHE A 132 3.29 -9.52 -1.09
N PHE A 133 3.99 -10.53 -0.57
CA PHE A 133 4.20 -11.82 -1.24
C PHE A 133 3.18 -12.90 -0.83
N SER A 134 2.39 -12.66 0.22
CA SER A 134 1.46 -13.63 0.83
C SER A 134 0.14 -13.80 0.10
#